data_AF-A0A1H1M768-F1
#
_entry.id   AF-A0A1H1M768-F1
#
_cell.length_a   1.000
_cell.length_b   1.000
_cell.length_c   1.000
_cell.angle_alpha   90.00
_cell.angle_beta   90.00
_cell.angle_gamma   90.00
#
_symmetry.space_group_name_H-M   'P 1'
#
loop_
_entity.id
_entity.type
_entity.pdbx_description
1 polymer ?
#
loop_
_entity_poly.entity_id
_entity_poly.type
_entity_poly.pdbx_seq_one_letter_code
_entity_poly.pdbx_strand_id
1 'polypeptide(L)'
;MKKINIAQLKWDPWKSPKGKFVQAGKNISGALGDVRRGWPKKGHPFNLELVKVPPGKPACPFHSHTTQWELYVIVSGTGTARCGKERHKVQAGDAFMHPPLEAHQLINTGKKDLVFYVVADNPPVDIFHYPDTGKWGIRPQGKFFRMTKADYWDGEE
;
A
#
# COMPACT_ATOMS: atom_id res chain seq x y z
N MET A 1 -2.72 -28.19 4.84
CA MET A 1 -3.15 -26.77 4.92
C MET A 1 -2.16 -26.00 5.78
N LYS A 2 -1.59 -24.90 5.29
CA LYS A 2 -0.76 -24.02 6.13
C LYS A 2 -1.68 -23.11 6.95
N LYS A 3 -1.64 -23.24 8.27
CA LYS A 3 -2.42 -22.42 9.21
C LYS A 3 -1.45 -21.59 10.04
N ILE A 4 -1.79 -20.33 10.27
CA ILE A 4 -1.07 -19.44 11.17
C ILE A 4 -2.03 -18.78 12.16
N ASN A 5 -1.51 -18.24 13.25
CA ASN A 5 -2.24 -17.34 14.14
C ASN A 5 -1.63 -15.93 14.02
N ILE A 6 -2.42 -14.96 13.54
CA ILE A 6 -1.97 -13.58 13.32
C ILE A 6 -1.45 -12.93 14.62
N ALA A 7 -1.99 -13.31 15.78
CA ALA A 7 -1.52 -12.81 17.07
C ALA A 7 -0.06 -13.20 17.36
N GLN A 8 0.40 -14.36 16.86
CA GLN A 8 1.76 -14.87 17.05
C GLN A 8 2.78 -14.25 16.08
N LEU A 9 2.34 -13.62 14.99
CA LEU A 9 3.25 -12.91 14.09
C LEU A 9 3.83 -11.66 14.78
N LYS A 10 5.12 -11.42 14.58
CA LYS A 10 5.78 -10.20 15.06
C LYS A 10 5.42 -9.03 14.17
N TRP A 11 5.27 -7.86 14.80
CA TRP A 11 5.19 -6.60 14.07
C TRP A 11 6.57 -6.27 13.49
N ASP A 12 6.63 -6.06 12.18
CA ASP A 12 7.83 -5.60 11.49
C ASP A 12 7.74 -4.07 11.30
N PRO A 13 8.53 -3.27 12.05
CA PRO A 13 8.46 -1.82 11.98
C PRO A 13 9.13 -1.29 10.71
N TRP A 14 8.48 -0.32 10.09
CA TRP A 14 9.04 0.44 8.98
C TRP A 14 8.88 1.94 9.23
N LYS A 15 9.94 2.70 8.94
CA LYS A 15 9.90 4.16 8.92
C LYS A 15 10.68 4.68 7.74
N SER A 16 10.17 5.74 7.12
CA SER A 16 10.95 6.53 6.17
C SER A 16 12.18 7.15 6.86
N PRO A 17 13.26 7.49 6.11
CA PRO A 17 14.49 8.04 6.70
C PRO A 17 14.28 9.27 7.59
N LYS A 18 13.33 10.15 7.22
CA LYS A 18 12.97 11.35 7.99
C LYS A 18 11.82 11.14 8.98
N GLY A 19 11.32 9.91 9.14
CA GLY A 19 10.20 9.60 10.05
C GLY A 19 8.86 10.25 9.68
N LYS A 20 8.69 10.71 8.43
CA LYS A 20 7.43 11.27 7.92
C LYS A 20 6.37 10.18 7.82
N PHE A 21 6.72 9.06 7.21
CA PHE A 21 5.89 7.86 7.11
C PHE A 21 6.37 6.82 8.10
N VAL A 22 5.45 6.23 8.85
CA VAL A 22 5.72 5.25 9.90
C VAL A 22 4.59 4.24 9.95
N GLN A 23 4.92 2.96 9.92
CA GLN A 23 3.98 1.87 10.17
C GLN A 23 4.70 0.65 10.75
N ALA A 24 3.95 -0.33 11.19
CA ALA A 24 4.43 -1.69 11.39
C ALA A 24 3.46 -2.67 10.74
N GLY A 25 3.99 -3.71 10.11
CA GLY A 25 3.20 -4.69 9.38
C GLY A 25 3.31 -6.09 9.98
N LYS A 26 2.27 -6.90 9.81
CA LYS A 26 2.34 -8.36 9.92
C LYS A 26 2.02 -8.94 8.55
N ASN A 27 3.05 -9.41 7.85
CA ASN A 27 2.91 -10.00 6.52
C ASN A 27 2.24 -11.40 6.59
N ILE A 28 0.91 -11.41 6.50
CA ILE A 28 0.09 -12.62 6.61
C ILE A 28 0.26 -13.50 5.37
N SER A 29 0.23 -12.91 4.17
CA SER A 29 0.47 -13.65 2.92
C SER A 29 1.82 -14.36 2.93
N GLY A 30 2.90 -13.66 3.31
CA GLY A 30 4.23 -14.27 3.44
C GLY A 30 4.28 -15.38 4.48
N ALA A 31 3.64 -15.19 5.63
CA ALA A 31 3.52 -16.24 6.64
C ALA A 31 2.73 -17.47 6.13
N LEU A 32 1.77 -17.25 5.23
CA LEU A 32 1.02 -18.30 4.53
C LEU A 32 1.74 -18.90 3.31
N GLY A 33 2.95 -18.43 2.98
CA GLY A 33 3.78 -19.00 1.91
C GLY A 33 3.83 -18.18 0.63
N ASP A 34 3.30 -16.96 0.62
CA ASP A 34 3.49 -16.06 -0.52
C ASP A 34 4.98 -15.80 -0.76
N VAL A 35 5.34 -15.75 -2.05
CA VAL A 35 6.65 -15.31 -2.52
C VAL A 35 6.49 -13.91 -3.06
N ARG A 36 7.09 -12.94 -2.36
CA ARG A 36 7.07 -11.53 -2.74
C ARG A 36 7.53 -11.37 -4.19
N ARG A 37 6.69 -10.75 -5.03
CA ARG A 37 6.92 -10.57 -6.49
C ARG A 37 7.04 -11.89 -7.26
N GLY A 38 6.54 -12.99 -6.70
CA GLY A 38 6.55 -14.31 -7.32
C GLY A 38 5.36 -14.57 -8.25
N TRP A 39 4.25 -13.85 -8.09
CA TRP A 39 3.07 -13.97 -8.96
C TRP A 39 3.41 -13.53 -10.40
N PRO A 40 2.96 -14.26 -11.45
CA PRO A 40 2.02 -15.38 -11.43
C PRO A 40 2.64 -16.78 -11.30
N LYS A 41 3.97 -16.88 -11.12
CA LYS A 41 4.68 -18.16 -11.19
C LYS A 41 4.81 -18.90 -9.85
N LYS A 42 5.04 -18.16 -8.76
CA LYS A 42 5.43 -18.72 -7.44
C LYS A 42 4.84 -17.97 -6.24
N GLY A 43 4.07 -16.92 -6.44
CA GLY A 43 3.43 -16.13 -5.38
C GLY A 43 1.90 -16.26 -5.41
N HIS A 44 1.24 -15.66 -4.43
CA HIS A 44 -0.21 -15.57 -4.36
C HIS A 44 -0.72 -14.46 -5.31
N PRO A 45 -1.93 -14.61 -5.87
CA PRO A 45 -2.58 -13.57 -6.66
C PRO A 45 -3.02 -12.37 -5.82
N PHE A 46 -2.77 -12.36 -4.51
CA PHE A 46 -3.02 -11.21 -3.65
C PHE A 46 -2.12 -11.23 -2.41
N ASN A 47 -1.92 -10.05 -1.83
CA ASN A 47 -1.28 -9.85 -0.54
C ASN A 47 -2.33 -9.50 0.51
N LEU A 48 -2.16 -10.03 1.72
CA LEU A 48 -2.88 -9.63 2.92
C LEU A 48 -1.84 -9.25 3.98
N GLU A 49 -2.00 -8.05 4.54
CA GLU A 49 -1.18 -7.54 5.63
C GLU A 49 -2.05 -6.89 6.69
N LEU A 50 -1.72 -7.12 7.97
CA LEU A 50 -2.26 -6.33 9.07
C LEU A 50 -1.27 -5.20 9.36
N VAL A 51 -1.72 -3.95 9.21
CA VAL A 51 -0.90 -2.76 9.34
C VAL A 51 -1.31 -1.99 10.59
N LYS A 52 -0.32 -1.37 11.22
CA LYS A 52 -0.50 -0.48 12.36
C LYS A 52 0.25 0.82 12.16
N VAL A 53 -0.42 1.95 12.37
CA VAL A 53 0.11 3.30 12.17
C VAL A 53 -0.01 4.10 13.47
N PRO A 54 1.07 4.70 13.99
CA PRO A 54 1.01 5.49 15.22
C PRO A 54 0.34 6.86 15.01
N PRO A 55 -0.14 7.52 16.08
CA PRO A 55 -0.79 8.83 16.01
C PRO A 55 0.02 9.89 15.24
N GLY A 56 -0.68 10.66 14.40
CA GLY A 56 -0.10 11.76 13.63
C GLY A 56 0.75 11.33 12.44
N LYS A 57 0.78 10.02 12.10
CA LYS A 57 1.58 9.51 10.98
C LYS A 57 0.71 8.99 9.82
N PRO A 58 1.13 9.23 8.57
CA PRO A 58 0.69 8.46 7.41
C PRO A 58 1.41 7.10 7.33
N ALA A 59 0.70 6.08 6.83
CA ALA A 59 1.24 4.74 6.62
C ALA A 59 2.36 4.72 5.56
N CYS A 60 2.07 5.34 4.41
CA CYS A 60 2.93 5.38 3.23
C CYS A 60 2.73 6.71 2.46
N PRO A 61 3.54 7.02 1.44
CA PRO A 61 3.30 8.17 0.57
C PRO A 61 1.92 8.11 -0.13
N PHE A 62 1.34 9.27 -0.44
CA PHE A 62 0.12 9.35 -1.26
C PHE A 62 0.40 8.85 -2.67
N HIS A 63 -0.35 7.84 -3.12
CA HIS A 63 -0.06 7.13 -4.36
C HIS A 63 -1.30 6.52 -5.00
N SER A 64 -1.25 6.30 -6.31
CA SER A 64 -2.21 5.50 -7.07
C SER A 64 -1.51 4.35 -7.79
N HIS A 65 -2.25 3.30 -8.07
CA HIS A 65 -1.85 2.18 -8.90
C HIS A 65 -2.49 2.28 -10.28
N THR A 66 -1.88 1.75 -11.34
CA THR A 66 -2.52 1.70 -12.67
C THR A 66 -3.34 0.44 -12.88
N THR A 67 -3.03 -0.63 -12.16
CA THR A 67 -3.70 -1.93 -12.33
C THR A 67 -4.13 -2.57 -11.01
N GLN A 68 -3.45 -2.29 -9.90
CA GLN A 68 -3.74 -2.91 -8.60
C GLN A 68 -4.96 -2.28 -7.93
N TRP A 69 -5.79 -3.14 -7.34
CA TRP A 69 -6.84 -2.80 -6.39
C TRP A 69 -6.35 -2.95 -4.96
N GLU A 70 -6.82 -2.09 -4.06
CA GLU A 70 -6.54 -2.22 -2.63
C GLU A 70 -7.80 -2.10 -1.77
N LEU A 71 -8.11 -3.13 -0.99
CA LEU A 71 -9.18 -3.16 0.00
C LEU A 71 -8.62 -2.90 1.40
N TYR A 72 -9.27 -2.01 2.13
CA TYR A 72 -8.95 -1.67 3.51
C TYR A 72 -10.09 -2.05 4.44
N VAL A 73 -9.78 -2.63 5.60
CA VAL A 73 -10.73 -2.93 6.67
C VAL A 73 -10.17 -2.44 8.00
N ILE A 74 -10.80 -1.44 8.61
CA ILE A 74 -10.32 -0.85 9.85
C ILE A 74 -10.71 -1.74 11.04
N VAL A 75 -9.71 -2.18 11.79
CA VAL A 75 -9.87 -3.06 12.95
C VAL A 75 -10.00 -2.26 14.24
N SER A 76 -9.19 -1.22 14.42
CA SER A 76 -9.23 -0.37 15.60
C SER A 76 -8.59 0.99 15.37
N GLY A 77 -8.91 1.95 16.24
CA GLY A 77 -8.45 3.33 16.13
C GLY A 77 -9.32 4.17 15.19
N THR A 78 -8.88 5.40 14.94
CA THR A 78 -9.54 6.36 14.05
C THR A 78 -8.51 7.08 13.19
N GLY A 79 -8.91 7.47 12.00
CA GLY A 79 -8.01 8.09 11.03
C GLY A 79 -8.73 8.88 9.97
N THR A 80 -7.96 9.24 8.94
CA THR A 80 -8.45 9.85 7.71
C THR A 80 -7.92 9.07 6.52
N ALA A 81 -8.82 8.59 5.66
CA ALA A 81 -8.48 8.16 4.32
C ALA A 81 -8.50 9.39 3.39
N ARG A 82 -7.37 9.72 2.79
CA ARG A 82 -7.28 10.74 1.73
C ARG A 82 -7.46 10.02 0.41
N CYS A 83 -8.46 10.39 -0.39
CA CYS A 83 -8.83 9.73 -1.65
C CYS A 83 -8.96 10.81 -2.73
N GLY A 84 -8.00 10.91 -3.65
CA GLY A 84 -7.90 12.02 -4.59
C GLY A 84 -7.84 13.37 -3.86
N LYS A 85 -8.87 14.20 -4.05
CA LYS A 85 -9.04 15.49 -3.38
C LYS A 85 -9.83 15.41 -2.07
N GLU A 86 -10.47 14.27 -1.82
CA GLU A 86 -11.38 14.09 -0.70
C GLU A 86 -10.67 13.52 0.53
N ARG A 87 -11.31 13.70 1.69
CA ARG A 87 -10.85 13.18 2.97
C ARG A 87 -12.03 12.62 3.73
N HIS A 88 -11.94 11.34 4.05
CA HIS A 88 -12.98 10.58 4.72
C HIS A 88 -12.49 10.19 6.11
N LYS A 89 -13.28 10.48 7.15
CA LYS A 89 -12.99 9.95 8.49
C LYS A 89 -13.23 8.45 8.47
N VAL A 90 -12.35 7.71 9.11
CA VAL A 90 -12.47 6.25 9.22
C VAL A 90 -12.32 5.81 10.67
N GLN A 91 -13.04 4.75 11.03
CA GLN A 91 -13.07 4.15 12.36
C GLN A 91 -13.22 2.63 12.27
N ALA A 92 -13.06 1.95 13.41
CA ALA A 92 -13.24 0.50 13.50
C ALA A 92 -14.58 0.04 12.89
N GLY A 93 -14.52 -0.98 12.03
CA GLY A 93 -15.67 -1.51 11.31
C GLY A 93 -15.86 -0.94 9.90
N ASP A 94 -15.23 0.20 9.58
CA ASP A 94 -15.28 0.74 8.22
C ASP A 94 -14.45 -0.13 7.26
N ALA A 95 -14.94 -0.29 6.04
CA ALA A 95 -14.23 -0.92 4.94
C ALA A 95 -14.40 -0.10 3.66
N PHE A 96 -13.34 0.00 2.86
CA PHE A 96 -13.35 0.77 1.62
C PHE A 96 -12.31 0.23 0.65
N MET A 97 -12.55 0.48 -0.63
CA MET A 97 -11.75 -0.02 -1.74
C MET A 97 -11.17 1.16 -2.53
N HIS A 98 -9.92 1.04 -2.95
CA HIS A 98 -9.32 1.95 -3.92
C HIS A 98 -9.13 1.24 -5.25
N PRO A 99 -9.83 1.70 -6.31
CA PRO A 99 -9.61 1.20 -7.66
C PRO A 99 -8.31 1.75 -8.24
N PRO A 100 -7.84 1.19 -9.37
CA PRO A 100 -6.78 1.78 -10.15
C PRO A 100 -7.06 3.25 -10.49
N LEU A 101 -5.98 4.02 -10.58
CA LEU A 101 -5.88 5.45 -10.88
C LEU A 101 -6.45 6.37 -9.79
N GLU A 102 -7.01 5.83 -8.71
CA GLU A 102 -7.40 6.60 -7.55
C GLU A 102 -6.26 6.71 -6.54
N ALA A 103 -5.71 7.91 -6.39
CA ALA A 103 -4.63 8.14 -5.43
C ALA A 103 -5.18 8.14 -4.01
N HIS A 104 -4.52 7.41 -3.12
CA HIS A 104 -4.98 7.24 -1.76
C HIS A 104 -3.84 7.19 -0.71
N GLN A 105 -4.22 7.41 0.55
CA GLN A 105 -3.34 7.34 1.72
C GLN A 105 -4.16 7.26 3.00
N LEU A 106 -3.84 6.31 3.89
CA LEU A 106 -4.34 6.34 5.28
C LEU A 106 -3.41 7.14 6.19
N ILE A 107 -4.03 8.00 7.00
CA ILE A 107 -3.38 8.87 7.98
C ILE A 107 -4.02 8.61 9.33
N ASN A 108 -3.23 8.29 10.34
CA ASN A 108 -3.72 8.23 11.70
C ASN A 108 -3.85 9.65 12.26
N THR A 109 -5.09 10.15 12.31
CA THR A 109 -5.46 11.43 12.93
C THR A 109 -6.05 11.28 14.34
N GLY A 110 -6.08 10.04 14.85
CA GLY A 110 -6.53 9.72 16.20
C GLY A 110 -5.44 9.84 17.26
N LYS A 111 -5.77 9.41 18.49
CA LYS A 111 -4.87 9.44 19.67
C LYS A 111 -4.26 8.08 20.01
N LYS A 112 -4.73 7.00 19.38
CA LYS A 112 -4.25 5.63 19.54
C LYS A 112 -3.77 5.11 18.20
N ASP A 113 -3.05 3.98 18.19
CA ASP A 113 -2.67 3.31 16.96
C ASP A 113 -3.92 3.01 16.09
N LEU A 114 -3.80 3.28 14.79
CA LEU A 114 -4.78 2.90 13.77
C LEU A 114 -4.34 1.54 13.21
N VAL A 115 -5.21 0.54 13.33
CA VAL A 115 -4.94 -0.83 12.89
C VAL A 115 -5.93 -1.22 11.81
N PHE A 116 -5.44 -1.74 10.69
CA PHE A 116 -6.28 -2.14 9.56
C PHE A 116 -5.67 -3.28 8.76
N TYR A 117 -6.52 -4.09 8.13
CA TYR A 117 -6.09 -5.00 7.09
C TYR A 117 -6.01 -4.24 5.76
N VAL A 118 -5.00 -4.58 4.96
CA VAL A 118 -4.93 -4.23 3.54
C VAL A 118 -4.85 -5.51 2.72
N VAL A 119 -5.69 -5.61 1.68
CA VAL A 119 -5.65 -6.66 0.67
C VAL A 119 -5.36 -6.04 -0.68
N ALA A 120 -4.34 -6.53 -1.39
CA ALA A 120 -3.95 -6.05 -2.70
C ALA A 120 -3.83 -7.19 -3.70
N ASP A 121 -4.41 -7.07 -4.90
CA ASP A 121 -4.53 -8.13 -5.92
C ASP A 121 -3.26 -8.38 -6.77
N ASN A 122 -2.12 -7.82 -6.38
CA ASN A 122 -0.78 -8.13 -6.91
C ASN A 122 -0.69 -8.34 -8.44
N PRO A 123 -1.14 -7.42 -9.30
CA PRO A 123 -0.98 -7.57 -10.74
C PRO A 123 0.50 -7.78 -11.12
N PRO A 124 0.81 -8.66 -12.10
CA PRO A 124 2.19 -8.96 -12.50
C PRO A 124 3.00 -7.73 -12.95
N VAL A 125 2.29 -6.75 -13.54
CA VAL A 125 2.83 -5.47 -13.98
C VAL A 125 1.94 -4.37 -13.42
N ASP A 126 2.58 -3.37 -12.81
CA ASP A 126 1.88 -2.19 -12.33
C ASP A 126 2.81 -0.98 -12.31
N ILE A 127 2.23 0.16 -12.60
CA ILE A 127 2.84 1.47 -12.56
C ILE A 127 2.19 2.25 -11.42
N PHE A 128 3.00 2.82 -10.53
CA PHE A 128 2.52 3.64 -9.40
C PHE A 128 2.80 5.09 -9.70
N HIS A 129 1.86 5.96 -9.38
CA HIS A 129 2.06 7.40 -9.41
C HIS A 129 2.01 7.96 -7.99
N TYR A 130 2.89 8.90 -7.67
CA TYR A 130 2.95 9.63 -6.41
C TYR A 130 2.64 11.11 -6.65
N PRO A 131 1.36 11.53 -6.62
CA PRO A 131 0.94 12.87 -7.05
C PRO A 131 1.65 14.00 -6.32
N ASP A 132 1.90 13.86 -5.02
CA ASP A 132 2.57 14.90 -4.21
C ASP A 132 4.03 15.19 -4.66
N THR A 133 4.64 14.31 -5.46
CA THR A 133 6.05 14.46 -5.89
C THR A 133 6.25 14.37 -7.41
N GLY A 134 5.18 14.09 -8.16
CA GLY A 134 5.22 13.78 -9.60
C GLY A 134 6.07 12.55 -9.95
N LYS A 135 6.43 11.72 -8.95
CA LYS A 135 7.25 10.52 -9.14
C LYS A 135 6.38 9.37 -9.58
N TRP A 136 6.92 8.53 -10.44
CA TRP A 136 6.35 7.27 -10.86
C TRP A 136 7.25 6.12 -10.43
N GLY A 137 6.68 4.92 -10.32
CA GLY A 137 7.42 3.68 -10.13
C GLY A 137 6.82 2.58 -10.99
N ILE A 138 7.61 1.56 -11.31
CA ILE A 138 7.15 0.41 -12.11
C ILE A 138 7.59 -0.92 -11.49
N ARG A 139 6.67 -1.88 -11.45
CA ARG A 139 6.92 -3.29 -11.13
C ARG A 139 6.75 -4.14 -12.40
N PRO A 140 7.58 -5.17 -12.61
CA PRO A 140 8.57 -5.72 -11.66
C PRO A 140 9.95 -5.04 -11.67
N GLN A 141 10.24 -4.15 -12.62
CA GLN A 141 11.57 -3.58 -12.87
C GLN A 141 12.14 -2.80 -11.67
N GLY A 142 11.29 -2.35 -10.73
CA GLY A 142 11.72 -1.71 -9.50
C GLY A 142 12.34 -0.33 -9.71
N LYS A 143 12.05 0.30 -10.86
CA LYS A 143 12.54 1.64 -11.20
C LYS A 143 11.58 2.71 -10.70
N PHE A 144 12.13 3.86 -10.32
CA PHE A 144 11.39 5.07 -10.03
C PHE A 144 11.87 6.19 -10.94
N PHE A 145 10.95 6.99 -11.49
CA PHE A 145 11.27 8.00 -12.50
C PHE A 145 10.29 9.17 -12.42
N ARG A 146 10.55 10.24 -13.18
CA ARG A 146 9.55 11.26 -13.50
C ARG A 146 9.27 11.15 -14.99
N MET A 147 7.98 11.13 -15.34
CA MET A 147 7.57 10.95 -16.72
C MET A 147 7.91 12.20 -17.52
N THR A 148 8.63 12.02 -18.62
CA THR A 148 8.94 13.05 -19.61
C THR A 148 8.37 12.60 -20.94
N LYS A 149 7.84 13.54 -21.73
CA LYS A 149 7.44 13.24 -23.09
C LYS A 149 8.69 12.90 -23.90
N ALA A 150 8.65 11.78 -24.62
CA ALA A 150 9.58 11.47 -25.68
C ALA A 150 8.79 11.45 -27.00
N ASP A 151 9.43 11.81 -28.10
CA ASP A 151 8.88 11.50 -29.42
C ASP A 151 8.91 9.98 -29.63
N TYR A 152 8.05 9.47 -30.51
CA TYR A 152 8.01 8.03 -30.79
C TYR A 152 9.33 7.51 -31.35
N TRP A 153 10.10 8.34 -32.07
CA TRP A 153 11.37 7.97 -32.70
C TRP A 153 12.62 8.44 -31.92
N ASP A 154 12.46 9.04 -30.74
CA ASP A 154 13.57 9.59 -29.96
C ASP A 154 14.60 8.52 -29.55
N GLY A 155 15.78 8.54 -30.18
CA GLY A 155 16.87 7.61 -29.92
C GLY A 155 16.72 6.23 -30.57
N GLU A 156 15.69 6.04 -31.41
CA GLU A 156 15.51 4.83 -32.22
C GLU A 156 16.23 4.95 -33.58
N GLU A 157 16.44 6.19 -34.07
CA GLU A 157 17.27 6.57 -35.22
C GLU A 157 18.24 7.71 -34.87
#